data_AF-G5AP14-F1
#
_entry.id   AF-G5AP14-F1
#
_cell.length_a   1.000
_cell.length_b   1.000
_cell.length_c   1.000
_cell.angle_alpha   90.00
_cell.angle_beta   90.00
_cell.angle_gamma   90.00
#
_symmetry.space_group_name_H-M   'P 1'
#
loop_
_entity.id
_entity.type
_entity.pdbx_description
1 polymer ?
#
loop_
_entity_poly.entity_id
_entity_poly.type
_entity_poly.pdbx_seq_one_letter_code
_entity_poly.pdbx_strand_id
1 'polypeptide(L)'
;LLLLVSLMWICSGQEPVLVECSRFNFRAIAKRALFHPHKLVGPDELFLGTGCPAIYVRPDEIEFDYPVSFCGIEKLEYYDGTAFHSLLTYKPKHGLAAAELQLKCTVPRSVQ
;
A
#
# COMPACT_ATOMS: atom_id res chain seq x y z
N LEU A 1 35.43 -19.81 14.65
CA LEU A 1 34.10 -20.09 14.08
C LEU A 1 33.23 -18.84 14.19
N LEU A 2 33.29 -17.93 13.23
CA LEU A 2 32.44 -16.72 13.19
C LEU A 2 32.18 -16.34 11.72
N LEU A 3 31.29 -17.05 11.03
CA LEU A 3 30.89 -16.72 9.66
C LEU A 3 29.41 -17.09 9.41
N LEU A 4 28.49 -16.63 10.26
CA LEU A 4 27.04 -16.85 10.07
C LEU A 4 26.17 -15.59 10.24
N VAL A 5 26.77 -14.41 10.47
CA VAL A 5 25.99 -13.19 10.78
C VAL A 5 25.65 -12.35 9.54
N SER A 6 26.23 -12.64 8.37
CA SER A 6 26.10 -11.79 7.17
C SER A 6 24.88 -12.05 6.29
N LEU A 7 24.09 -13.10 6.56
CA LEU A 7 22.92 -13.45 5.72
C LEU A 7 21.61 -12.79 6.15
N MET A 8 21.55 -12.15 7.33
CA MET A 8 20.29 -11.55 7.82
C MET A 8 19.96 -10.20 7.16
N TRP A 9 20.91 -9.57 6.47
CA TRP A 9 20.72 -8.23 5.91
C TRP A 9 19.92 -8.23 4.59
N ILE A 10 19.91 -9.33 3.85
CA ILE A 10 19.26 -9.42 2.53
C ILE A 10 17.72 -9.55 2.66
N CYS A 11 17.22 -10.00 3.81
CA CYS A 11 15.78 -10.18 4.04
C CYS A 11 15.06 -8.94 4.60
N SER A 12 15.77 -7.85 4.89
CA SER A 12 15.14 -6.57 5.24
C SER A 12 14.76 -5.82 3.97
N GLY A 13 13.95 -6.44 3.11
CA GLY A 13 13.34 -5.78 1.96
C GLY A 13 12.53 -4.59 2.47
N GLN A 14 12.86 -3.38 2.02
CA GLN A 14 12.08 -2.19 2.33
C GLN A 14 10.64 -2.44 1.89
N GLU A 15 9.68 -2.27 2.80
CA GLU A 15 8.26 -2.47 2.51
C GLU A 15 7.89 -1.60 1.30
N PRO A 16 7.43 -2.20 0.19
CA PRO A 16 7.33 -1.47 -1.07
C PRO A 16 6.11 -0.54 -1.10
N VAL A 17 5.26 -0.58 -0.06
CA VAL A 17 4.13 0.32 0.17
C VAL A 17 4.11 0.76 1.63
N LEU A 18 4.20 2.06 1.88
CA LEU A 18 3.89 2.64 3.18
C LEU A 18 2.38 2.83 3.30
N VAL A 19 1.78 2.39 4.41
CA VAL A 19 0.35 2.57 4.70
C VAL A 19 0.17 3.33 6.01
N GLU A 20 -0.58 4.41 5.95
CA GLU A 20 -0.95 5.24 7.10
C GLU A 20 -2.46 5.45 7.10
N CYS A 21 -3.08 5.52 8.27
CA CYS A 21 -4.48 5.93 8.33
C CYS A 21 -4.84 6.66 9.60
N SER A 22 -5.93 7.40 9.48
CA SER A 22 -6.62 8.08 10.57
C SER A 22 -8.08 7.66 10.57
N ARG A 23 -8.87 8.25 11.47
CA ARG A 23 -10.33 8.06 11.47
C ARG A 23 -11.01 8.54 10.19
N PHE A 24 -10.34 9.40 9.41
CA PHE A 24 -10.92 10.07 8.25
C PHE A 24 -10.32 9.60 6.94
N ASN A 25 -9.01 9.34 6.90
CA ASN A 25 -8.29 9.06 5.67
C ASN A 25 -7.49 7.75 5.73
N PHE A 26 -7.39 7.10 4.57
CA PHE A 26 -6.49 6.01 4.28
C PHE A 26 -5.46 6.48 3.26
N ARG A 27 -4.18 6.40 3.62
CA ARG A 27 -3.06 6.84 2.80
C ARG A 27 -2.15 5.66 2.47
N ALA A 28 -1.84 5.50 1.19
CA ALA A 28 -0.89 4.51 0.70
C ALA A 28 0.14 5.19 -0.22
N ILE A 29 1.42 4.94 0.03
CA ILE A 29 2.52 5.43 -0.81
C ILE A 29 3.28 4.21 -1.31
N ALA A 30 3.10 3.88 -2.60
CA ALA A 30 3.74 2.75 -3.24
C ALA A 30 4.99 3.18 -4.00
N LYS A 31 6.09 2.46 -3.84
CA LYS A 31 7.26 2.60 -4.73
C LYS A 31 6.87 2.19 -6.14
N ARG A 32 7.31 2.95 -7.16
CA ARG A 32 7.01 2.64 -8.57
C ARG A 32 7.67 1.35 -9.04
N ALA A 33 8.79 0.96 -8.45
CA ALA A 33 9.42 -0.35 -8.65
C ALA A 33 8.79 -1.46 -7.77
N LEU A 34 7.46 -1.42 -7.54
CA LEU A 34 6.72 -2.28 -6.62
C LEU A 34 6.88 -3.78 -6.91
N PHE A 35 6.76 -4.17 -8.18
CA PHE A 35 6.77 -5.58 -8.59
C PHE A 35 8.09 -6.02 -9.22
N HIS A 36 8.86 -5.09 -9.78
CA HIS A 36 10.11 -5.38 -10.46
C HIS A 36 11.06 -4.18 -10.44
N PRO A 37 12.36 -4.34 -10.11
CA PRO A 37 13.30 -3.22 -9.95
C PRO A 37 13.47 -2.33 -11.19
N HIS A 38 13.34 -2.93 -12.39
CA HIS A 38 13.57 -2.25 -13.67
C HIS A 38 12.28 -1.83 -14.38
N LYS A 39 11.11 -2.08 -13.79
CA LYS A 39 9.83 -1.71 -14.39
C LYS A 39 9.04 -0.83 -13.44
N LEU A 40 8.97 0.46 -13.77
CA LEU A 40 8.22 1.43 -13.01
C LEU A 40 6.74 1.34 -13.39
N VAL A 41 5.90 1.08 -12.39
CA VAL A 41 4.46 1.15 -12.51
C VAL A 41 4.05 2.59 -12.86
N GLY A 42 3.22 2.71 -13.89
CA GLY A 42 2.61 3.99 -14.27
C GLY A 42 1.43 4.37 -13.37
N PRO A 43 1.07 5.65 -13.31
CA PRO A 43 -0.07 6.11 -12.50
C PRO A 43 -1.42 5.59 -12.98
N ASP A 44 -1.56 5.28 -14.28
CA ASP A 44 -2.77 4.66 -14.84
C ASP A 44 -2.75 3.12 -14.76
N GLU A 45 -1.74 2.55 -14.13
CA GLU A 45 -1.59 1.10 -13.97
C GLU A 45 -1.81 0.64 -12.54
N LEU A 46 -1.99 1.55 -11.58
CA LEU A 46 -2.14 1.23 -10.17
C LEU A 46 -3.34 1.95 -9.59
N PHE A 47 -4.20 1.20 -8.91
CA PHE A 47 -5.46 1.72 -8.39
C PHE A 47 -5.70 1.26 -6.96
N LEU A 48 -6.34 2.11 -6.15
CA LEU A 48 -6.76 1.79 -4.79
C LEU A 48 -8.21 1.28 -4.76
N GLY A 49 -8.44 0.19 -4.04
CA GLY A 49 -9.72 -0.45 -3.77
C GLY A 49 -10.54 -0.66 -5.05
N THR A 50 -11.69 0.00 -5.15
CA THR A 50 -12.63 -0.14 -6.27
C THR A 50 -12.20 0.56 -7.58
N GLY A 51 -10.97 1.02 -7.67
CA GLY A 51 -10.41 1.62 -8.90
C GLY A 51 -10.03 3.10 -8.78
N CYS A 52 -9.83 3.62 -7.56
CA CYS A 52 -9.44 5.01 -7.37
C CYS A 52 -8.03 5.27 -7.93
N PRO A 53 -7.83 6.34 -8.71
CA PRO A 53 -6.54 6.66 -9.31
C PRO A 53 -5.55 7.21 -8.27
N ALA A 54 -4.28 7.35 -8.67
CA ALA A 54 -3.30 8.07 -7.87
C ALA A 54 -3.65 9.56 -7.78
N ILE A 55 -3.44 10.17 -6.60
CA ILE A 55 -3.63 11.62 -6.42
C ILE A 55 -2.34 12.41 -6.63
N TYR A 56 -1.19 11.79 -6.34
CA TYR A 56 0.13 12.37 -6.59
C TYR A 56 1.09 11.31 -7.15
N VAL A 57 1.92 11.75 -8.09
CA VAL A 57 2.89 10.89 -8.79
C VAL A 57 4.26 11.55 -8.72
N ARG A 58 5.21 10.87 -8.11
CA ARG A 58 6.63 11.25 -8.02
C ARG A 58 7.46 10.35 -8.93
N PRO A 59 8.75 10.66 -9.16
CA PRO A 59 9.61 9.82 -9.98
C PRO A 59 9.70 8.36 -9.49
N ASP A 60 9.68 8.14 -8.18
CA ASP A 60 9.86 6.84 -7.54
C ASP A 60 8.63 6.36 -6.73
N GLU A 61 7.60 7.19 -6.58
CA GLU A 61 6.44 6.91 -5.72
C GLU A 61 5.11 7.28 -6.37
N ILE A 62 4.07 6.56 -5.98
CA ILE A 62 2.67 6.84 -6.30
C ILE A 62 1.90 6.92 -4.97
N GLU A 63 1.16 7.99 -4.79
CA GLU A 63 0.43 8.28 -3.56
C GLU A 63 -1.08 8.29 -3.78
N PHE A 64 -1.76 7.64 -2.85
CA PHE A 64 -3.21 7.62 -2.68
C PHE A 64 -3.51 8.16 -1.28
N ASP A 65 -4.38 9.14 -1.17
CA ASP A 65 -4.90 9.63 0.11
C ASP A 65 -6.39 9.91 -0.09
N TYR A 66 -7.22 9.02 0.45
CA TYR A 66 -8.67 9.05 0.25
C TYR A 66 -9.40 8.98 1.58
N PRO A 67 -10.59 9.61 1.68
CA PRO A 67 -11.46 9.39 2.81
C PRO A 67 -11.77 7.90 2.97
N VAL A 68 -11.82 7.39 4.20
CA VAL A 68 -12.09 5.97 4.50
C VAL A 68 -13.49 5.50 4.07
N SER A 69 -14.38 6.42 3.70
CA SER A 69 -15.70 6.13 3.13
C SER A 69 -15.69 5.99 1.60
N PHE A 70 -14.55 6.21 0.95
CA PHE A 70 -14.39 6.15 -0.50
C PHE A 70 -13.60 4.90 -0.93
N CYS A 71 -13.53 4.67 -2.23
CA CYS A 71 -12.71 3.63 -2.86
C CYS A 71 -13.00 2.20 -2.38
N GLY A 72 -14.14 1.96 -1.72
CA GLY A 72 -14.46 0.66 -1.13
C GLY A 72 -13.50 0.24 -0.02
N ILE A 73 -12.88 1.19 0.68
CA ILE A 73 -12.08 0.90 1.87
C ILE A 73 -12.98 0.27 2.92
N GLU A 74 -12.62 -0.93 3.37
CA GLU A 74 -13.37 -1.67 4.37
C GLU A 74 -12.99 -1.19 5.77
N LYS A 75 -13.99 -0.97 6.61
CA LYS A 75 -13.83 -0.53 7.99
C LYS A 75 -14.31 -1.62 8.94
N LEU A 76 -13.42 -2.07 9.82
CA LEU A 76 -13.71 -3.06 10.85
C LEU A 76 -13.53 -2.42 12.24
N GLU A 77 -14.62 -2.34 13.00
CA GLU A 77 -14.60 -1.80 14.36
C GLU A 77 -14.30 -2.90 15.37
N TYR A 78 -13.28 -2.69 16.19
CA TYR A 78 -12.90 -3.53 17.31
C TYR A 78 -13.06 -2.77 18.62
N TYR A 79 -12.96 -3.49 19.74
CA TYR A 79 -13.04 -2.88 21.07
C TYR A 79 -11.94 -1.83 21.31
N ASP A 80 -10.73 -2.12 20.84
CA ASP A 80 -9.49 -1.38 21.08
C ASP A 80 -9.07 -0.47 19.90
N GLY A 81 -9.85 -0.42 18.82
CA GLY A 81 -9.55 0.42 17.67
C GLY A 81 -10.37 0.09 16.43
N THR A 82 -10.03 0.75 15.34
CA THR A 82 -10.64 0.54 14.03
C THR A 82 -9.57 0.07 13.05
N ALA A 83 -9.77 -1.05 12.37
CA ALA A 83 -8.92 -1.44 11.25
C ALA A 83 -9.54 -1.02 9.92
N PHE A 84 -8.69 -0.59 9.00
CA PHE A 84 -9.06 -0.30 7.63
C PHE A 84 -8.31 -1.24 6.69
N HIS A 85 -9.06 -1.89 5.81
CA HIS A 85 -8.54 -2.80 4.79
C HIS A 85 -8.81 -2.21 3.41
N SER A 86 -7.84 -2.34 2.51
CA SER A 86 -7.97 -1.90 1.12
C SER A 86 -7.09 -2.77 0.22
N LEU A 87 -7.15 -2.52 -1.07
CA LEU A 87 -6.44 -3.28 -2.08
C LEU A 87 -5.69 -2.32 -3.01
N LEU A 88 -4.44 -2.62 -3.34
CA LEU A 88 -3.79 -2.05 -4.52
C LEU A 88 -3.89 -3.03 -5.66
N THR A 89 -4.53 -2.62 -6.74
CA THR A 89 -4.65 -3.42 -7.97
C THR A 89 -3.77 -2.84 -9.05
N TYR A 90 -2.82 -3.65 -9.53
CA TYR A 90 -2.00 -3.35 -10.69
C TYR A 90 -2.64 -3.93 -11.95
N LYS A 91 -2.87 -3.07 -12.94
CA LYS A 91 -3.41 -3.39 -14.25
C LYS A 91 -2.43 -2.88 -15.31
N PRO A 92 -1.61 -3.75 -15.93
CA PRO A 92 -0.65 -3.31 -16.93
C PRO A 92 -1.35 -2.73 -18.16
N LYS A 93 -0.77 -1.69 -18.79
CA LYS A 93 -1.25 -1.19 -20.10
C LYS A 93 -1.12 -2.25 -21.20
N HIS A 94 -0.13 -3.12 -21.07
CA HIS A 94 0.18 -4.20 -22.02
C HIS A 94 0.41 -5.51 -21.27
N GLY A 95 -0.34 -6.55 -21.65
CA GLY A 95 -0.28 -7.88 -21.04
C GLY A 95 -1.53 -8.22 -20.22
N LEU A 96 -1.58 -9.45 -19.72
CA LEU A 96 -2.76 -10.01 -19.02
C LEU A 96 -2.53 -10.19 -17.52
N ALA A 97 -1.30 -10.07 -17.04
CA ALA A 97 -0.96 -10.32 -15.65
C ALA A 97 -1.28 -9.10 -14.77
N ALA A 98 -2.46 -9.11 -14.17
CA ALA A 98 -2.80 -8.23 -13.06
C ALA A 98 -2.22 -8.76 -11.75
N ALA A 99 -1.95 -7.87 -10.81
CA ALA A 99 -1.50 -8.22 -9.47
C ALA A 99 -2.28 -7.43 -8.42
N GLU A 100 -2.45 -8.02 -7.25
CA GLU A 100 -3.19 -7.42 -6.15
C GLU A 100 -2.34 -7.47 -4.87
N LEU A 101 -2.37 -6.38 -4.11
CA LEU A 101 -1.68 -6.26 -2.84
C LEU A 101 -2.65 -5.78 -1.77
N GLN A 102 -2.88 -6.61 -0.76
CA GLN A 102 -3.75 -6.29 0.37
C GLN A 102 -3.05 -5.27 1.27
N LEU A 103 -3.75 -4.20 1.61
CA LEU A 103 -3.27 -3.15 2.51
C LEU A 103 -4.11 -3.15 3.78
N LYS A 104 -3.45 -2.94 4.91
CA LYS A 104 -4.09 -2.84 6.21
C LYS A 104 -3.44 -1.78 7.07
N CYS A 105 -4.25 -1.07 7.85
CA CYS A 105 -3.79 -0.23 8.94
C CYS A 105 -4.81 -0.25 10.08
N THR A 106 -4.38 0.11 11.28
CA THR A 106 -5.25 0.17 12.47
C THR A 106 -5.08 1.50 13.18
N VAL A 107 -6.18 2.13 13.52
CA VAL A 107 -6.22 3.32 14.36
C VAL A 107 -6.66 2.88 15.77
N PRO A 108 -5.79 2.98 16.78
CA PRO A 108 -6.17 2.61 18.14
C PRO A 108 -7.27 3.54 18.66
N ARG A 109 -8.15 2.99 19.49
CA ARG A 109 -9.14 3.78 20.22
C ARG A 109 -8.37 4.62 21.24
N SER A 110 -8.45 5.94 21.11
CA SER A 110 -7.87 6.84 22.10
C SER A 110 -8.48 6.52 23.47
N VAL A 111 -7.65 6.10 24.43
CA VAL A 111 -8.03 6.10 25.84
C VAL A 111 -8.19 7.58 26.20
N GLN A 112 -9.43 7.99 26.44
CA GLN A 112 -9.73 9.33 26.96
C GLN A 112 -9.21 9.46 28.39
#